data_AF-A0A914LE69-F1
#
_entry.id   AF-A0A914LE69-F1
#
_cell.length_a   1.000
_cell.length_b   1.000
_cell.length_c   1.000
_cell.angle_alpha   90.00
_cell.angle_beta   90.00
_cell.angle_gamma   90.00
#
_symmetry.space_group_name_H-M   'P 1'
#
loop_
_entity.id
_entity.type
_entity.pdbx_description
1 polymer ?
#
loop_
_entity_poly.entity_id
_entity_poly.type
_entity_poly.pdbx_seq_one_letter_code
_entity_poly.pdbx_strand_id
1 'polypeptide(L)' 'MFKEILFLFFLLNIASIAISSDVLVYTDANFDKEIKKHDVALVEFYAPWCGHCKKLAPDYEKAATKLKNNDPPIILIKV' A
#
# COMPACT_ATOMS: atom_id res chain seq x y z
N MET A 1 -38.26 -11.60 -11.89
CA MET A 1 -37.61 -12.72 -11.17
C MET A 1 -36.12 -12.87 -11.48
N PHE A 2 -35.68 -12.97 -12.74
CA PHE A 2 -34.24 -13.12 -13.08
C PHE A 2 -33.37 -11.87 -12.88
N LYS A 3 -33.98 -10.69 -12.78
CA LYS A 3 -33.27 -9.40 -12.62
C LYS A 3 -32.64 -9.24 -11.23
N GLU A 4 -33.28 -9.78 -10.19
CA GLU A 4 -32.80 -9.70 -8.80
C GLU A 4 -31.62 -10.63 -8.54
N ILE A 5 -31.58 -11.79 -9.20
CA ILE A 5 -30.47 -12.75 -9.11
C ILE A 5 -29.20 -12.17 -9.77
N LEU A 6 -29.36 -11.45 -10.89
CA LEU A 6 -28.25 -10.76 -11.57
C LEU A 6 -27.68 -9.63 -10.70
N PHE A 7 -28.54 -8.92 -9.97
CA PHE A 7 -28.15 -7.83 -9.08
C PHE A 7 -27.39 -8.35 -7.84
N LEU A 8 -27.77 -9.52 -7.31
CA LEU A 8 -27.07 -10.18 -6.21
C LEU A 8 -25.69 -10.73 -6.60
N PHE A 9 -25.53 -11.25 -7.82
CA PHE A 9 -24.22 -11.66 -8.34
C PHE A 9 -23.26 -10.49 -8.56
N PHE A 10 -23.79 -9.31 -8.91
CA PHE A 10 -22.99 -8.10 -9.08
C PHE A 10 -22.44 -7.58 -7.75
N LEU A 11 -23.18 -7.74 -6.65
CA LEU A 11 -22.73 -7.35 -5.30
C LEU A 11 -21.65 -8.27 -4.71
N LEU A 12 -21.65 -9.57 -5.06
CA LEU A 12 -20.66 -10.53 -4.54
C LEU A 12 -19.23 -10.29 -5.08
N ASN A 13 -19.10 -9.68 -6.25
CA ASN A 13 -17.81 -9.46 -6.91
C ASN A 13 -17.03 -8.24 -6.38
N ILE A 14 -17.67 -7.36 -5.61
CA ILE A 14 -17.05 -6.12 -5.11
C ILE A 14 -16.26 -6.35 -3.80
N ALA A 15 -16.42 -7.52 -3.16
CA ALA A 15 -15.77 -7.80 -1.88
C ALA A 15 -14.26 -8.15 -1.97
N SER A 16 -13.73 -8.48 -3.15
CA SER A 16 -12.41 -9.15 -3.28
C SER A 16 -11.22 -8.28 -3.70
N ILE A 17 -11.28 -6.94 -3.68
CA ILE A 17 -10.13 -6.08 -4.09
C ILE A 17 -9.69 -5.08 -3.01
N ALA A 18 -9.92 -5.38 -1.72
CA ALA A 18 -9.21 -4.68 -0.65
C ALA A 18 -7.83 -5.32 -0.45
N ILE A 19 -6.88 -5.03 -1.36
CA ILE A 19 -5.47 -5.44 -1.18
C ILE A 19 -4.89 -4.58 -0.06
N SER A 20 -4.77 -5.14 1.14
CA SER A 20 -4.04 -4.53 2.26
C SER A 20 -2.56 -4.48 1.92
N SER A 21 -2.02 -3.30 1.63
CA SER A 21 -0.59 -3.07 1.40
C SER A 21 0.13 -2.82 2.73
N ASP A 22 1.31 -3.42 2.93
CA ASP A 22 2.17 -3.18 4.10
C ASP A 22 2.99 -1.87 3.97
N VAL A 23 2.86 -1.15 2.85
CA VAL A 23 3.52 0.14 2.63
C VAL A 23 2.72 1.25 3.30
N LEU A 24 3.37 2.01 4.19
CA LEU A 24 2.74 3.15 4.84
C LEU A 24 2.67 4.36 3.88
N VAL A 25 1.62 5.17 4.00
CA VAL A 25 1.45 6.38 3.18
C VAL A 25 1.54 7.60 4.07
N TYR A 26 2.58 8.40 3.86
CA TYR A 26 2.75 9.67 4.56
C TYR A 26 2.52 10.83 3.61
N THR A 27 2.17 11.97 4.19
CA THR A 27 1.94 13.24 3.50
C THR A 27 2.71 14.31 4.25
N ASP A 28 2.83 15.49 3.65
CA ASP A 28 3.46 16.65 4.27
C ASP A 28 2.89 16.95 5.68
N ALA A 29 1.60 16.66 5.88
CA ALA A 29 0.92 16.91 7.15
C ALA A 29 1.34 15.97 8.29
N ASN A 30 1.88 14.79 8.00
CA ASN A 30 2.19 13.77 9.01
C ASN A 30 3.63 13.25 8.97
N PHE A 31 4.39 13.50 7.89
CA PHE A 31 5.70 12.89 7.69
C PHE A 31 6.66 13.12 8.86
N ASP A 32 6.85 14.38 9.27
CA ASP A 32 7.80 14.76 10.34
C ASP A 32 7.49 14.13 11.70
N LYS A 33 6.21 13.89 11.96
CA LYS A 33 5.74 13.29 13.21
C LYS A 33 5.87 11.77 13.15
N GLU A 34 5.50 11.17 12.04
CA GLU A 34 5.35 9.73 11.91
C GLU A 34 6.68 9.04 11.59
N ILE A 35 7.57 9.67 10.80
CA ILE A 35 8.89 9.10 10.45
C ILE A 35 9.77 8.84 11.67
N LYS A 36 9.65 9.68 12.70
CA LYS A 36 10.43 9.59 13.95
C LYS A 36 10.06 8.38 14.83
N LYS A 37 8.99 7.66 14.49
CA LYS A 37 8.57 6.45 15.21
C LYS A 37 9.36 5.20 14.78
N HIS A 38 10.12 5.30 13.69
CA HIS A 38 10.86 4.19 13.12
C HIS A 38 12.35 4.47 13.17
N ASP A 39 13.13 3.52 13.68
CA ASP A 39 14.59 3.63 13.71
C ASP A 39 15.18 3.54 12.31
N VAL A 40 14.60 2.69 11.45
CA VAL A 40 15.01 2.49 10.06
C VAL A 40 13.77 2.48 9.16
N ALA A 41 13.78 3.36 8.16
CA ALA A 41 12.73 3.42 7.15
C ALA A 41 13.32 3.65 5.75
N LEU A 42 12.68 3.03 4.75
CA LEU A 42 12.91 3.32 3.34
C LEU A 42 11.72 4.15 2.84
N VAL A 43 12.00 5.27 2.19
CA VAL A 43 10.98 6.20 1.70
C VAL A 43 11.06 6.30 0.18
N GLU A 44 9.94 6.00 -0.49
CA GLU A 44 9.74 6.23 -1.91
C GLU A 44 9.00 7.55 -2.10
N PHE A 45 9.69 8.56 -2.63
CA PHE A 45 9.04 9.77 -3.13
C PHE A 45 8.64 9.53 -4.59
N TYR A 46 7.35 9.53 -4.87
CA TYR A 46 6.83 9.14 -6.18
C TYR A 46 5.95 10.20 -6.83
N ALA A 47 5.65 10.01 -8.10
CA ALA A 47 4.61 10.77 -8.78
C ALA A 47 3.58 9.79 -9.39
N PRO A 48 2.28 10.09 -9.31
CA PRO A 48 1.22 9.18 -9.78
C PRO A 48 1.25 8.96 -11.30
N TRP A 49 1.94 9.83 -12.03
CA TRP A 49 2.13 9.73 -13.49
C TRP A 49 3.50 9.15 -13.88
N CYS A 50 4.38 8.86 -12.92
CA CYS A 50 5.70 8.29 -13.20
C CYS A 50 5.58 6.80 -13.57
N GLY A 51 5.94 6.47 -14.81
CA GLY A 51 5.94 5.08 -15.28
C GLY A 51 6.91 4.17 -14.54
N HIS A 52 8.04 4.69 -14.06
CA HIS A 52 9.01 3.91 -13.29
C HIS A 52 8.49 3.55 -11.89
N CYS A 53 7.87 4.51 -11.19
CA CYS A 53 7.25 4.26 -9.87
C CYS A 53 6.15 3.21 -9.98
N LYS A 54 5.30 3.28 -11.02
CA LYS A 54 4.26 2.26 -11.26
C LYS A 54 4.84 0.86 -11.46
N LYS A 55 6.01 0.74 -12.11
CA LYS A 55 6.70 -0.53 -12.28
C LYS A 55 7.35 -1.02 -10.98
N LEU A 56 7.83 -0.11 -10.14
CA LEU A 56 8.45 -0.42 -8.85
C LEU A 56 7.44 -0.85 -7.78
N ALA A 57 6.26 -0.22 -7.76
CA ALA A 57 5.20 -0.43 -6.77
C ALA A 57 4.99 -1.91 -6.35
N PRO A 58 4.80 -2.88 -7.26
CA PRO A 58 4.58 -4.27 -6.85
C PRO A 58 5.77 -4.91 -6.12
N ASP A 59 7.00 -4.52 -6.45
CA ASP A 59 8.19 -5.05 -5.79
C ASP A 59 8.46 -4.31 -4.47
N TYR A 60 8.10 -3.04 -4.39
CA TYR A 60 8.11 -2.25 -3.16
C TYR A 60 7.15 -2.82 -2.11
N GLU A 61 5.93 -3.20 -2.52
CA GLU A 61 4.96 -3.85 -1.62
C GLU A 61 5.44 -5.20 -1.11
N LYS A 62 5.99 -6.06 -2.00
CA LYS A 62 6.59 -7.33 -1.58
C LYS A 62 7.75 -7.13 -0.60
N ALA A 63 8.57 -6.09 -0.82
CA ALA A 63 9.67 -5.76 0.09
C ALA A 63 9.12 -5.33 1.46
N ALA A 64 8.07 -4.52 1.50
CA ALA A 64 7.46 -4.07 2.75
C ALA A 64 6.98 -5.26 3.59
N THR A 65 6.30 -6.22 2.96
CA THR A 65 5.85 -7.44 3.64
C THR A 65 6.99 -8.29 4.18
N LYS A 66 8.11 -8.38 3.45
CA LYS A 66 9.28 -9.17 3.88
C LYS A 66 10.05 -8.50 5.02
N LEU A 67 10.20 -7.18 4.94
CA LEU A 67 11.12 -6.42 5.79
C LEU A 67 10.50 -5.93 7.10
N LYS A 68 9.15 -5.87 7.20
CA LYS A 68 8.46 -5.44 8.42
C LYS A 68 8.75 -6.30 9.66
N ASN A 69 9.20 -7.54 9.48
CA ASN A 69 9.52 -8.47 10.56
C ASN A 69 11.04 -8.69 10.74
N ASN A 70 11.89 -7.89 10.08
CA ASN A 70 13.33 -7.92 10.34
C ASN A 70 13.64 -7.44 11.77
N ASP A 71 14.86 -7.71 12.22
CA ASP A 71 15.42 -7.17 13.47
C ASP A 71 16.67 -6.33 13.15
N PRO A 72 16.58 -4.98 13.19
CA PRO A 72 15.39 -4.19 13.47
C PRO A 72 14.38 -4.18 12.29
N PRO A 73 13.09 -3.88 12.54
CA PRO A 73 12.09 -3.73 11.49
C PRO A 73 12.48 -2.63 10.50
N ILE A 74 12.33 -2.90 9.19
CA ILE A 74 12.56 -1.89 8.15
C ILE A 74 11.22 -1.55 7.52
N ILE A 75 10.75 -0.34 7.80
CA ILE A 75 9.43 0.13 7.36
C ILE A 75 9.54 0.80 6.00
N LEU A 76 8.67 0.44 5.08
CA LEU A 76 8.60 1.06 3.76
C LEU A 76 7.45 2.06 3.72
N ILE A 77 7.76 3.28 3.30
CA ILE A 77 6.84 4.41 3.22
C ILE A 77 6.82 4.91 1.78
N LYS A 78 5.66 5.38 1.31
CA LYS A 78 5.55 6.22 0.12
C LYS A 78 5.02 7.60 0.48
N VAL A 79 5.53 8.61 -0.23
CA VAL A 79 5.13 10.02 -0.16
C VAL A 79 4.75 10.50 -1.55
#